data_AF-A0A399ZNH1-F1
#
_entry.id   AF-A0A399ZNH1-F1
#
_cell.length_a   1.000
_cell.length_b   1.000
_cell.length_c   1.000
_cell.angle_alpha   90.00
_cell.angle_beta   90.00
_cell.angle_gamma   90.00
#
_symmetry.space_group_name_H-M   'P 1'
#
loop_
_entity.id
_entity.type
_entity.pdbx_description
1 polymer ?
#
loop_
_entity_poly.entity_id
_entity_poly.type
_entity_poly.pdbx_seq_one_letter_code
_entity_poly.pdbx_strand_id
1 'polypeptide(L)'
;MAFTLDQVIPWGRSFDEYRRIFGLTAEDLAGSILGVGDGPASFNAEMAVQGRRVLSVDPLYVFSAVEISRRIDETYDRVVDQLWPILDSYVWTEFADPAALGRH
;
A
#
# COMPACT_ATOMS: atom_id res chain seq x y z
N MET A 1 15.76 -4.79 -17.27
CA MET A 1 15.65 -6.04 -16.48
C MET A 1 14.25 -6.06 -15.88
N ALA A 2 13.53 -7.18 -15.85
CA ALA A 2 12.13 -7.19 -15.40
C ALA A 2 12.04 -7.08 -13.86
N PHE A 3 11.12 -6.27 -13.35
CA PHE A 3 10.78 -6.22 -11.92
C PHE A 3 10.28 -7.59 -11.47
N THR A 4 10.95 -8.22 -10.52
CA THR A 4 10.62 -9.60 -10.11
C THR A 4 10.52 -9.70 -8.60
N LEU A 5 9.43 -10.32 -8.13
CA LEU A 5 9.20 -10.63 -6.74
C LEU A 5 9.11 -12.15 -6.60
N ASP A 6 10.05 -12.74 -5.86
CA ASP A 6 10.07 -14.20 -5.65
C ASP A 6 8.95 -14.68 -4.72
N GLN A 7 8.36 -13.77 -3.94
CA GLN A 7 7.34 -14.03 -2.93
C GLN A 7 6.36 -12.85 -2.84
N VAL A 8 5.19 -13.08 -2.23
CA VAL A 8 4.28 -11.99 -1.84
C VAL A 8 5.00 -11.10 -0.82
N ILE A 9 5.08 -9.81 -1.12
CA ILE A 9 5.71 -8.82 -0.26
C ILE A 9 4.66 -7.94 0.44
N PRO A 10 4.88 -7.52 1.70
CA PRO A 10 4.03 -6.55 2.35
C PRO A 10 4.25 -5.16 1.75
N TRP A 11 3.34 -4.73 0.87
CA TRP A 11 3.34 -3.40 0.28
C TRP A 11 1.96 -2.74 0.44
N GLY A 12 1.90 -1.72 1.29
CA GLY A 12 0.68 -0.97 1.58
C GLY A 12 0.49 0.19 0.62
N ARG A 13 -0.70 0.77 0.63
CA ARG A 13 -1.00 2.06 -0.03
C ARG A 13 -1.78 2.97 0.91
N SER A 14 -1.70 4.25 0.63
CA SER A 14 -2.44 5.29 1.33
C SER A 14 -3.92 5.34 1.00
N PHE A 15 -4.68 6.05 1.84
CA PHE A 15 -6.06 6.38 1.57
C PHE A 15 -6.25 7.05 0.20
N ASP A 16 -5.43 8.05 -0.08
CA ASP A 16 -5.50 8.83 -1.32
C ASP A 16 -5.17 7.99 -2.56
N GLU A 17 -4.21 7.06 -2.46
CA GLU A 17 -3.95 6.11 -3.54
C GLU A 17 -5.16 5.22 -3.81
N TYR A 18 -5.79 4.65 -2.77
CA TYR A 18 -7.00 3.82 -2.97
C TYR A 18 -8.14 4.62 -3.60
N ARG A 19 -8.35 5.88 -3.16
CA ARG A 19 -9.35 6.75 -3.77
C ARG A 19 -9.09 6.99 -5.25
N ARG A 20 -7.83 7.23 -5.64
CA ARG A 20 -7.45 7.44 -7.05
C ARG A 20 -7.56 6.16 -7.89
N ILE A 21 -7.08 5.03 -7.37
CA ILE A 21 -7.05 3.74 -8.09
C ILE A 21 -8.48 3.25 -8.36
N PHE A 22 -9.36 3.32 -7.35
CA PHE A 22 -10.73 2.79 -7.45
C PHE A 22 -11.78 3.86 -7.78
N GLY A 23 -11.39 5.14 -7.85
CA GLY A 23 -12.33 6.25 -8.10
C GLY A 23 -13.35 6.45 -6.97
N LEU A 24 -12.97 6.19 -5.72
CA LEU A 24 -13.90 6.19 -4.59
C LEU A 24 -14.44 7.60 -4.30
N THR A 25 -15.76 7.72 -4.35
CA THR A 25 -16.50 8.93 -3.98
C THR A 25 -16.76 8.98 -2.48
N ALA A 26 -17.23 10.12 -1.99
CA ALA A 26 -17.64 10.24 -0.59
C ALA A 26 -18.82 9.31 -0.23
N GLU A 27 -19.66 8.96 -1.20
CA GLU A 27 -20.77 8.02 -1.02
C GLU A 27 -20.25 6.58 -0.89
N ASP A 28 -19.28 6.19 -1.72
CA ASP A 28 -18.64 4.87 -1.61
C ASP A 28 -17.94 4.69 -0.25
N LEU A 29 -17.22 5.73 0.19
CA LEU A 29 -16.54 5.76 1.50
C LEU A 29 -17.52 5.75 2.68
N ALA A 30 -18.79 6.09 2.47
CA ALA A 30 -19.81 6.01 3.50
C ALA A 30 -20.38 4.60 3.68
N GLY A 31 -20.13 3.70 2.74
CA GLY A 31 -20.61 2.32 2.75
C GLY A 31 -19.83 1.38 3.68
N SER A 32 -20.25 0.12 3.69
CA SER A 32 -19.52 -0.96 4.36
C SER A 32 -18.41 -1.47 3.44
N ILE A 33 -17.15 -1.35 3.88
CA ILE A 33 -15.98 -1.74 3.08
C ILE A 33 -15.27 -2.93 3.72
N LEU A 34 -14.92 -3.91 2.87
CA LEU A 34 -14.07 -5.05 3.17
C LEU A 34 -12.79 -4.95 2.33
N GLY A 35 -11.64 -4.79 2.98
CA GLY A 35 -10.32 -4.91 2.36
C GLY A 35 -9.81 -6.36 2.46
N VAL A 36 -9.46 -6.98 1.33
CA VAL A 36 -8.96 -8.37 1.27
C VAL A 36 -7.53 -8.36 0.73
N GLY A 37 -6.59 -8.96 1.47
CA GLY A 37 -5.17 -8.83 1.15
C GLY A 37 -4.68 -7.39 1.34
N ASP A 38 -5.23 -6.70 2.35
CA ASP A 38 -5.07 -5.27 2.56
C ASP A 38 -3.65 -4.90 3.06
N GLY A 39 -2.89 -5.90 3.51
CA GLY A 39 -1.50 -5.76 3.91
C GLY A 39 -1.29 -4.63 4.93
N PRO A 40 -0.19 -3.88 4.82
CA PRO A 40 0.09 -2.74 5.69
C PRO A 40 -0.46 -1.41 5.14
N ALA A 41 -1.59 -1.42 4.41
CA ALA A 41 -2.21 -0.20 3.90
C ALA A 41 -2.71 0.71 5.03
N SER A 42 -2.56 2.03 4.89
CA SER A 42 -3.06 3.00 5.86
C SER A 42 -4.54 3.35 5.63
N PHE A 43 -5.15 2.94 4.52
CA PHE A 43 -6.56 3.23 4.18
C PHE A 43 -7.52 2.94 5.35
N ASN A 44 -7.40 1.80 6.03
CA ASN A 44 -8.27 1.49 7.17
C ASN A 44 -8.03 2.45 8.34
N ALA A 45 -6.77 2.68 8.72
CA ALA A 45 -6.43 3.59 9.81
C ALA A 45 -6.93 5.02 9.53
N GLU A 46 -6.77 5.51 8.31
CA GLU A 46 -7.23 6.84 7.88
C GLU A 46 -8.76 6.92 7.81
N MET A 47 -9.44 5.85 7.37
CA MET A 47 -10.91 5.76 7.40
C MET A 47 -11.45 5.77 8.83
N ALA A 48 -10.78 5.08 9.76
CA ALA A 48 -11.15 5.07 11.17
C ALA A 48 -11.02 6.46 11.81
N VAL A 49 -9.97 7.22 11.49
CA VAL A 49 -9.82 8.63 11.92
C VAL A 49 -10.97 9.51 11.42
N GLN A 50 -11.49 9.22 10.23
CA GLN A 50 -12.65 9.91 9.64
C GLN A 50 -14.01 9.42 10.19
N GLY A 51 -14.01 8.51 11.17
CA GLY A 51 -15.23 7.94 11.76
C GLY A 51 -15.94 6.92 10.87
N ARG A 52 -15.27 6.42 9.83
CA ARG A 52 -15.76 5.33 8.97
C ARG A 52 -15.25 3.98 9.47
N ARG A 53 -15.92 2.92 9.01
CA ARG A 53 -15.60 1.54 9.40
C ARG A 53 -15.19 0.75 8.17
N VAL A 54 -14.00 0.16 8.24
CA VAL A 54 -13.47 -0.78 7.26
C VAL A 54 -13.09 -2.07 7.98
N LEU A 55 -13.48 -3.21 7.44
CA LEU A 55 -12.96 -4.50 7.89
C LEU A 55 -11.81 -4.89 6.97
N SER A 56 -10.59 -5.02 7.49
CA SER A 56 -9.45 -5.52 6.72
C SER A 56 -9.16 -6.96 7.10
N VAL A 57 -8.93 -7.80 6.10
CA VAL A 57 -8.52 -9.19 6.28
C VAL A 57 -7.27 -9.47 5.47
N ASP A 58 -6.26 -10.02 6.12
CA ASP A 58 -4.99 -10.39 5.49
C ASP A 58 -4.32 -11.50 6.32
N PRO A 59 -3.80 -12.58 5.68
CA PRO A 59 -2.95 -13.56 6.36
C PRO A 59 -1.76 -12.95 7.12
N LEU A 60 -1.25 -11.79 6.67
CA LEU A 60 -0.20 -11.01 7.31
C LEU A 60 -0.53 -10.66 8.77
N TYR A 61 -1.81 -10.52 9.13
CA TYR A 61 -2.23 -10.11 10.47
C TYR A 61 -2.07 -11.21 11.53
N VAL A 62 -1.55 -12.39 11.15
CA VAL A 62 -1.04 -13.37 12.12
C VAL A 62 0.22 -12.86 12.83
N PHE A 63 0.96 -11.94 12.22
CA PHE A 63 2.18 -11.36 12.78
C PHE A 63 1.87 -10.12 13.61
N SER A 64 2.75 -9.81 14.56
CA SER A 64 2.66 -8.59 15.36
C SER A 64 3.01 -7.34 14.53
N ALA A 65 2.59 -6.17 15.01
CA ALA A 65 2.90 -4.90 14.35
C ALA A 65 4.41 -4.68 14.14
N VAL A 66 5.24 -5.07 15.11
CA VAL A 66 6.71 -4.95 15.03
C VAL A 66 7.29 -5.88 13.94
N GLU A 67 6.77 -7.10 13.83
CA GLU A 67 7.20 -8.04 12.79
C GLU A 67 6.76 -7.58 11.40
N ILE A 68 5.56 -7.04 11.28
CA ILE A 68 5.05 -6.46 10.03
C ILE A 68 5.92 -5.27 9.62
N SER A 69 6.19 -4.33 10.53
CA SER A 69 7.06 -3.16 10.28
C SER A 69 8.43 -3.58 9.77
N ARG A 70 9.08 -4.54 10.43
CA ARG A 70 10.39 -5.04 10.00
C ARG A 70 10.37 -5.58 8.57
N ARG A 71 9.32 -6.33 8.21
CA ARG A 71 9.18 -6.90 6.85
C ARG A 71 8.94 -5.83 5.80
N ILE A 72 8.24 -4.75 6.15
CA ILE A 72 8.07 -3.58 5.26
C ILE A 72 9.42 -2.94 5.01
N ASP A 73 10.20 -2.68 6.07
CA ASP A 73 11.54 -2.08 5.97
C ASP A 73 12.46 -2.92 5.08
N GLU A 74 12.48 -4.25 5.28
CA GLU A 74 13.26 -5.19 4.45
C GLU A 74 12.80 -5.26 2.98
N THR A 75 11.51 -4.99 2.74
CA THR A 75 10.90 -5.01 1.40
C THR A 75 11.16 -3.70 0.66
N TYR A 76 11.12 -2.57 1.37
CA TYR A 76 11.23 -1.23 0.83
C TYR A 76 12.44 -1.06 -0.09
N ASP A 77 13.63 -1.29 0.46
CA ASP A 77 14.88 -1.10 -0.28
C ASP A 77 14.92 -1.98 -1.53
N ARG A 78 14.45 -3.22 -1.43
CA ARG A 78 14.41 -4.16 -2.57
C ARG A 78 13.48 -3.72 -3.69
N VAL A 79 12.34 -3.09 -3.36
CA VAL A 79 11.40 -2.58 -4.37
C VAL A 79 11.98 -1.34 -5.03
N VAL A 80 12.50 -0.39 -4.24
CA VAL A 80 13.08 0.86 -4.74
C VAL A 80 14.28 0.57 -5.65
N ASP A 81 15.20 -0.30 -5.23
CA ASP A 81 16.39 -0.67 -6.00
C ASP A 81 16.05 -1.34 -7.34
N GLN A 82 14.96 -2.10 -7.40
CA GLN A 82 14.51 -2.72 -8.64
C GLN A 82 13.77 -1.77 -9.57
N LEU A 83 13.21 -0.66 -9.05
CA LEU A 83 12.49 0.33 -9.85
C LEU A 83 13.42 1.33 -10.54
N TRP A 84 14.55 1.68 -9.93
CA TRP A 84 15.52 2.61 -10.53
C TRP A 84 15.96 2.22 -11.96
N PRO A 85 16.34 0.96 -12.26
CA PRO A 85 16.79 0.56 -13.59
C PRO A 85 15.67 0.52 -14.65
N ILE A 86 14.42 0.64 -14.23
CA ILE A 86 13.24 0.56 -15.10
C ILE A 86 12.34 1.78 -14.97
N LEU A 87 12.90 2.91 -14.53
CA LEU A 87 12.17 4.16 -14.32
C LEU A 87 11.28 4.52 -15.51
N ASP A 88 11.82 4.40 -16.74
CA ASP A 88 11.12 4.72 -17.99
C ASP A 88 9.96 3.77 -18.33
N SER A 89 9.78 2.68 -17.57
CA SER A 89 8.65 1.75 -17.73
C SER A 89 7.39 2.21 -16.97
N TYR A 90 7.49 3.29 -16.20
CA TYR A 90 6.42 3.81 -15.35
C TYR A 90 6.13 5.28 -15.61
N VAL A 91 4.94 5.72 -15.21
CA VAL A 91 4.52 7.12 -15.26
C VAL A 91 4.68 7.74 -13.88
N TRP A 92 5.59 8.71 -13.75
CA TRP A 92 5.96 9.38 -12.50
C TRP A 92 5.26 10.75 -12.35
N THR A 93 3.93 10.75 -12.39
CA THR A 93 3.14 11.99 -12.22
C THR A 93 2.73 12.26 -10.77
N GLU A 94 2.53 11.20 -9.99
CA GLU A 94 2.08 11.29 -8.59
C GLU A 94 3.24 11.29 -7.60
N PHE A 95 4.31 10.55 -7.92
CA PHE A 95 5.50 10.42 -7.10
C PHE A 95 6.69 10.99 -7.84
N ALA A 96 7.60 11.65 -7.11
CA ALA A 96 8.79 12.24 -7.70
C ALA A 96 9.74 11.19 -8.31
N ASP A 97 9.92 10.07 -7.61
CA ASP A 97 10.84 8.99 -7.97
C ASP A 97 10.50 7.70 -7.18
N PRO A 98 11.18 6.56 -7.44
CA PRO A 98 10.95 5.33 -6.69
C PRO A 98 11.15 5.48 -5.18
N ALA A 99 12.04 6.37 -4.73
CA ALA A 99 12.31 6.58 -3.31
C ALA A 99 11.19 7.37 -2.61
N ALA A 100 10.24 7.96 -3.34
CA ALA A 100 9.04 8.58 -2.78
C ALA A 100 7.90 7.57 -2.56
N LEU A 101 7.97 6.35 -3.13
CA LEU A 101 6.94 5.32 -2.94
C LEU A 101 6.93 4.82 -1.49
N GLY A 102 5.77 4.44 -0.97
CA GLY A 102 5.65 3.81 0.37
C GLY A 102 5.97 4.72 1.56
N ARG A 103 6.29 6.01 1.32
CA ARG A 103 6.40 7.03 2.36
C ARG A 103 5.04 7.70 2.53
N HIS A 104 4.38 7.42 3.65
CA HIS A 104 3.09 8.02 4.06
C HIS A 104 3.25 8.74 5.39
#